data_AF-A0A835ZD53-F1
#
_entry.id   AF-A0A835ZD53-F1
#
_cell.length_a   1.000
_cell.length_b   1.000
_cell.length_c   1.000
_cell.angle_alpha   90.00
_cell.angle_beta   90.00
_cell.angle_gamma   90.00
#
_symmetry.space_group_name_H-M   'P 1'
#
loop_
_entity.id
_entity.type
_entity.pdbx_description
1 polymer ?
#
loop_
_entity_poly.entity_id
_entity_poly.type
_entity_poly.pdbx_seq_one_letter_code
_entity_poly.pdbx_strand_id
1 'polypeptide(L)'
;RDPACGYDFIRGKNEEAGGNEGDFLSRMDAQTAHSRRKLEERRAEEAYNDRQDKKSCPQCGAVQSYDEYAKKKTKCAGCGATYSSATAWSRGTWNARNAAVAARSNQRMAQLQQRVDAETRGLSALGQQQQVRRFRQAELLKQRAARQPFIDRMEADVGKRER
;
A
#
# COMPACT_ATOMS: atom_id res chain seq x y z
N ARG A 1 -37.04 -38.38 -62.75
CA ARG A 1 -37.02 -36.91 -62.86
C ARG A 1 -38.44 -36.41 -63.03
N ASP A 2 -39.02 -35.92 -61.93
CA ASP A 2 -40.31 -35.22 -61.96
C ASP A 2 -40.14 -33.82 -62.61
N PRO A 3 -40.93 -33.44 -63.64
CA PRO A 3 -40.70 -32.22 -64.41
C PRO A 3 -41.01 -30.91 -63.67
N ALA A 4 -41.67 -30.96 -62.51
CA ALA A 4 -42.12 -29.76 -61.79
C ALA A 4 -41.05 -29.15 -60.87
N CYS A 5 -40.11 -29.94 -60.34
CA CYS A 5 -39.09 -29.42 -59.42
C CYS A 5 -37.68 -29.99 -59.61
N GLY A 6 -37.45 -30.89 -60.57
CA GLY A 6 -36.12 -31.37 -60.93
C GLY A 6 -35.40 -32.22 -59.86
N TYR A 7 -35.99 -32.43 -58.69
CA TYR A 7 -35.46 -33.29 -57.62
C TYR A 7 -36.26 -34.59 -57.50
N ASP A 8 -35.57 -35.72 -57.62
CA ASP A 8 -36.12 -37.07 -57.44
C ASP A 8 -35.99 -37.50 -55.97
N PHE A 9 -36.96 -37.12 -55.11
CA PHE A 9 -36.94 -37.51 -53.69
C PHE A 9 -37.37 -38.96 -53.43
N ILE A 10 -37.97 -39.66 -54.39
CA ILE A 10 -38.50 -41.01 -54.19
C ILE A 10 -38.23 -41.86 -55.42
N ARG A 11 -37.00 -42.38 -55.55
CA ARG A 11 -36.67 -43.63 -56.27
C ARG A 11 -35.18 -43.97 -56.12
N GLY A 12 -34.73 -44.18 -54.89
CA GLY A 12 -33.50 -44.87 -54.55
C GLY A 12 -33.83 -46.04 -53.63
N LYS A 13 -33.50 -47.25 -54.05
CA LYS A 13 -33.85 -48.54 -53.45
C LYS A 13 -33.57 -48.63 -51.95
N ASN A 14 -34.51 -49.24 -51.22
CA ASN A 14 -34.33 -49.86 -49.91
C ASN A 14 -33.22 -50.93 -49.95
N GLU A 15 -31.97 -50.60 -49.62
CA GLU A 15 -31.00 -51.45 -48.91
C GLU A 15 -30.07 -50.47 -48.15
N GLU A 16 -29.91 -50.63 -46.82
CA GLU A 16 -29.25 -49.69 -45.87
C GLU A 16 -30.13 -48.55 -45.28
N ALA A 17 -31.34 -48.89 -44.83
CA ALA A 17 -32.19 -48.01 -44.01
C ALA A 17 -31.66 -47.89 -42.57
N GLY A 18 -30.63 -47.06 -42.36
CA GLY A 18 -30.14 -46.75 -41.01
C GLY A 18 -29.21 -45.54 -40.87
N GLY A 19 -28.81 -44.87 -41.96
CA GLY A 19 -27.67 -43.94 -41.93
C GLY A 19 -27.95 -42.43 -42.11
N ASN A 20 -29.13 -42.00 -42.56
CA ASN A 20 -29.25 -40.66 -43.19
C ASN A 20 -30.15 -39.64 -42.47
N GLU A 21 -31.21 -40.08 -41.78
CA GLU A 21 -32.13 -39.16 -41.09
C GLU A 21 -31.51 -38.61 -39.79
N GLY A 22 -30.70 -39.42 -39.11
CA GLY A 22 -29.90 -38.98 -37.96
C GLY A 22 -28.81 -37.97 -38.33
N ASP A 23 -28.24 -38.03 -39.53
CA ASP A 23 -27.22 -37.07 -40.01
C ASP A 23 -27.84 -35.70 -40.31
N PHE A 24 -29.02 -35.66 -40.96
CA PHE A 24 -29.74 -34.41 -41.19
C PHE A 24 -30.19 -33.73 -39.89
N LEU A 25 -30.81 -34.48 -38.98
CA LEU A 25 -31.23 -33.96 -37.67
C LEU A 25 -30.01 -33.49 -36.85
N SER A 26 -28.92 -34.25 -36.86
CA SER A 26 -27.68 -33.86 -36.19
C SER A 26 -27.08 -32.56 -36.75
N ARG A 27 -27.11 -32.37 -38.07
CA ARG A 27 -26.66 -31.12 -38.72
C ARG A 27 -27.55 -29.93 -38.36
N MET A 28 -28.86 -30.12 -38.34
CA MET A 28 -29.82 -29.09 -37.94
C MET A 28 -29.68 -28.73 -36.45
N ASP A 29 -29.48 -29.72 -35.59
CA ASP A 29 -29.19 -29.52 -34.17
C ASP A 29 -27.86 -28.78 -33.98
N ALA A 30 -26.82 -29.15 -34.71
CA ALA A 30 -25.53 -28.46 -34.67
C ALA A 30 -25.62 -27.00 -35.13
N GLN A 31 -26.38 -26.73 -36.19
CA GLN A 31 -26.62 -25.37 -36.68
C GLN A 31 -27.41 -24.54 -35.66
N THR A 32 -28.43 -25.14 -35.04
CA THR A 32 -29.24 -24.50 -34.00
C THR A 32 -28.40 -24.22 -32.75
N ALA A 33 -27.59 -25.19 -32.32
CA ALA A 33 -26.67 -25.04 -31.19
C ALA A 33 -25.61 -23.95 -31.46
N HIS A 34 -25.03 -23.90 -32.66
CA HIS A 34 -24.11 -22.85 -33.07
C HIS A 34 -24.77 -21.46 -33.01
N SER A 35 -26.00 -21.35 -33.53
CA SER A 35 -26.75 -20.10 -33.54
C SER A 35 -27.08 -19.62 -32.12
N ARG A 36 -27.48 -20.55 -31.24
CA ARG A 36 -27.70 -20.28 -29.82
C ARG A 36 -26.44 -19.80 -29.12
N ARG A 37 -25.31 -20.50 -29.30
CA ARG A 37 -24.01 -20.12 -28.72
C ARG A 37 -23.59 -18.72 -29.14
N LYS A 38 -23.71 -18.40 -30.43
CA LYS A 38 -23.37 -17.07 -30.96
C LYS A 38 -24.25 -15.97 -30.36
N LEU A 39 -25.53 -16.24 -30.17
CA LEU A 39 -26.45 -15.31 -29.53
C LEU A 39 -26.11 -15.09 -28.04
N GLU A 40 -25.80 -16.16 -27.32
CA GLU A 40 -25.37 -16.12 -25.93
C GLU A 40 -24.05 -15.35 -25.75
N GLU A 41 -23.08 -15.59 -26.63
CA GLU A 41 -21.80 -14.87 -26.64
C GLU A 41 -22.02 -13.37 -26.85
N ARG A 42 -22.85 -12.98 -27.82
CA ARG A 42 -23.19 -11.57 -28.06
C ARG A 42 -23.86 -10.92 -26.84
N ARG A 43 -24.83 -11.60 -26.22
CA ARG A 43 -25.49 -11.10 -24.99
C ARG A 43 -24.49 -10.93 -23.84
N ALA A 44 -23.55 -11.87 -23.71
CA ALA A 44 -22.54 -11.80 -22.67
C ALA A 44 -21.52 -10.68 -22.92
N GLU A 45 -21.18 -10.41 -24.18
CA GLU A 45 -20.34 -9.27 -24.58
C GLU A 45 -21.05 -7.93 -24.34
N GLU A 46 -22.32 -7.81 -24.71
CA GLU A 46 -23.17 -6.64 -24.42
C GLU A 46 -23.23 -6.39 -22.90
N ALA A 47 -23.56 -7.42 -22.10
CA ALA A 47 -23.60 -7.33 -20.66
C ALA A 47 -22.23 -7.01 -20.02
N TYR A 48 -21.13 -7.45 -20.62
CA TYR A 48 -19.79 -7.06 -20.20
C TYR A 48 -19.53 -5.59 -20.50
N ASN A 49 -19.98 -5.11 -21.66
CA ASN A 49 -19.79 -3.74 -22.08
C ASN A 49 -20.52 -2.72 -21.21
N ASP A 50 -21.68 -3.09 -20.66
CA ASP A 50 -22.47 -2.24 -19.76
C ASP A 50 -21.86 -2.09 -18.35
N ARG A 51 -20.94 -2.98 -17.96
CA ARG A 51 -20.29 -2.91 -16.64
C ARG A 51 -19.46 -1.64 -16.50
N GLN A 52 -19.64 -0.95 -15.38
CA GLN A 52 -18.89 0.26 -15.05
C GLN A 52 -17.55 -0.05 -14.37
N ASP A 53 -17.43 -1.20 -13.71
CA ASP A 53 -16.28 -1.63 -12.92
C ASP A 53 -15.30 -2.52 -13.72
N LYS A 54 -15.12 -2.21 -15.02
CA LYS A 54 -14.14 -2.92 -15.84
C LYS A 54 -12.73 -2.70 -15.29
N LYS A 55 -11.94 -3.77 -15.27
CA LYS A 55 -10.54 -3.69 -14.84
C LYS A 55 -9.70 -3.09 -15.96
N SER A 56 -8.67 -2.33 -15.62
CA SER A 56 -7.71 -1.72 -16.55
C SER A 56 -6.26 -2.01 -16.15
N CYS A 57 -5.33 -2.02 -17.11
CA CYS A 57 -3.90 -2.16 -16.81
C CYS A 57 -3.43 -0.85 -16.15
N PRO A 58 -2.82 -0.90 -14.95
CA PRO A 58 -2.32 0.30 -14.28
C PRO A 58 -1.09 0.92 -14.95
N GLN A 59 -0.46 0.24 -15.92
CA GLN A 59 0.72 0.72 -16.63
C GLN A 59 0.39 1.37 -17.98
N CYS A 60 -0.44 0.73 -18.80
CA CYS A 60 -0.81 1.24 -20.12
C CYS A 60 -2.23 1.81 -20.21
N GLY A 61 -3.05 1.67 -19.16
CA GLY A 61 -4.44 2.14 -19.14
C GLY A 61 -5.43 1.30 -19.96
N ALA A 62 -4.96 0.28 -20.69
CA ALA A 62 -5.81 -0.58 -21.50
C ALA A 62 -6.88 -1.27 -20.63
N VAL A 63 -8.15 -1.14 -21.02
CA VAL A 63 -9.27 -1.82 -20.37
C VAL A 63 -9.23 -3.30 -20.76
N GLN A 64 -9.53 -4.18 -19.80
CA GLN A 64 -9.66 -5.61 -20.06
C GLN A 64 -10.74 -5.83 -21.13
N SER A 65 -10.44 -6.64 -22.13
CA SER A 65 -11.39 -7.03 -23.18
C SER A 65 -12.33 -8.13 -22.70
N TYR A 66 -13.49 -8.29 -23.37
CA TYR A 66 -14.43 -9.37 -23.07
C TYR A 66 -13.77 -10.76 -23.19
N ASP A 67 -12.98 -10.99 -24.23
CA ASP A 67 -12.25 -12.25 -24.41
C ASP A 67 -11.30 -12.57 -23.25
N GLU A 68 -10.59 -11.55 -22.75
CA GLU A 68 -9.71 -11.71 -21.59
C GLU A 68 -10.51 -11.98 -20.31
N TYR A 69 -11.64 -11.31 -20.14
CA TYR A 69 -12.55 -11.53 -19.02
C TYR A 69 -13.14 -12.95 -19.05
N ALA A 70 -13.68 -13.39 -20.20
CA ALA A 70 -14.25 -14.70 -20.41
C ALA A 70 -13.23 -15.83 -20.17
N LYS A 71 -11.99 -15.63 -20.62
CA LYS A 71 -10.87 -16.56 -20.41
C LYS A 71 -10.20 -16.42 -19.03
N LYS A 72 -10.75 -15.60 -18.12
CA LYS A 72 -10.22 -15.32 -16.78
C LYS A 72 -8.75 -14.87 -16.78
N LYS A 73 -8.30 -14.20 -17.84
CA LYS A 73 -6.93 -13.67 -17.93
C LYS A 73 -6.76 -12.51 -16.95
N THR A 74 -5.79 -12.63 -16.06
CA THR A 74 -5.52 -11.62 -15.02
C THR A 74 -4.44 -10.61 -15.42
N LYS A 75 -3.63 -10.92 -16.43
CA LYS A 75 -2.51 -10.10 -16.90
C LYS A 75 -2.85 -9.48 -18.25
N CYS A 76 -2.42 -8.25 -18.46
CA CYS A 76 -2.55 -7.55 -19.73
C CYS A 76 -1.57 -8.09 -20.78
N ALA A 77 -2.05 -8.24 -22.01
CA ALA A 77 -1.27 -8.78 -23.11
C ALA A 77 -0.04 -7.93 -23.52
N GLY A 78 -0.13 -6.60 -23.40
CA GLY A 78 0.97 -5.70 -23.76
C GLY A 78 1.95 -5.44 -22.60
N CYS A 79 1.42 -5.07 -21.43
CA CYS A 79 2.23 -4.64 -20.28
C CYS A 79 2.65 -5.81 -19.36
N GLY A 80 1.97 -6.97 -19.42
CA GLY A 80 2.17 -8.10 -18.50
C GLY A 80 1.70 -7.85 -17.06
N ALA A 81 1.33 -6.60 -16.72
CA ALA A 81 0.84 -6.22 -15.41
C ALA A 81 -0.57 -6.77 -15.15
N THR A 82 -0.89 -7.01 -13.88
CA THR A 82 -2.19 -7.51 -13.46
C THR A 82 -3.25 -6.42 -13.61
N TYR A 83 -4.36 -6.74 -14.27
CA TYR A 83 -5.53 -5.88 -14.38
C TYR A 83 -6.09 -5.52 -12.98
N SER A 84 -6.33 -4.23 -12.73
CA SER A 84 -6.90 -3.71 -11.48
C SER A 84 -8.11 -2.82 -11.75
N SER A 85 -9.01 -2.66 -10.78
CA SER A 85 -10.09 -1.68 -10.90
C SER A 85 -9.52 -0.26 -10.90
N ALA A 86 -10.07 0.63 -11.74
CA ALA A 86 -9.63 2.02 -11.84
C ALA A 86 -9.79 2.79 -10.52
N THR A 87 -10.83 2.46 -9.74
CA THR A 87 -11.17 3.13 -8.47
C THR A 87 -10.39 2.60 -7.26
N ALA A 88 -9.71 1.47 -7.36
CA ALA A 88 -8.82 1.07 -6.29
C ALA A 88 -7.68 2.09 -6.28
N TRP A 89 -7.53 2.88 -5.22
CA TRP A 89 -6.24 3.47 -4.88
C TRP A 89 -5.21 2.40 -5.12
N SER A 90 -4.39 2.59 -6.16
CA SER A 90 -3.44 1.56 -6.55
C SER A 90 -2.68 1.19 -5.27
N ARG A 91 -2.54 -0.10 -4.97
CA ARG A 91 -1.86 -0.51 -3.73
C ARG A 91 -0.50 0.19 -3.60
N GLY A 92 0.15 0.46 -4.73
CA GLY A 92 1.34 1.31 -4.81
C GLY A 92 1.15 2.72 -4.27
N THR A 93 0.17 3.50 -4.76
CA THR A 93 -0.10 4.87 -4.27
C THR A 93 -0.54 4.89 -2.80
N TRP A 94 -1.35 3.92 -2.37
CA TRP A 94 -1.74 3.76 -0.97
C TRP A 94 -0.52 3.49 -0.07
N ASN A 95 0.31 2.52 -0.46
CA ASN A 95 1.52 2.17 0.29
C ASN A 95 2.51 3.32 0.33
N ALA A 96 2.72 4.03 -0.79
CA ALA A 96 3.60 5.21 -0.84
C ALA A 96 3.10 6.33 0.08
N ARG A 97 1.79 6.60 0.09
CA ARG A 97 1.18 7.60 0.96
C ARG A 97 1.33 7.21 2.43
N ASN A 98 1.09 5.95 2.78
CA ASN A 98 1.27 5.44 4.14
C ASN A 98 2.73 5.48 4.59
N ALA A 99 3.68 5.12 3.71
CA ALA A 99 5.11 5.23 3.99
C ALA A 99 5.52 6.68 4.27
N ALA A 100 5.01 7.64 3.49
CA ALA A 100 5.26 9.06 3.72
C ALA A 100 4.66 9.57 5.04
N VAL A 101 3.46 9.12 5.41
CA VAL A 101 2.83 9.43 6.71
C VAL A 101 3.66 8.85 7.86
N ALA A 102 4.06 7.58 7.77
CA ALA A 102 4.88 6.91 8.76
C ALA A 102 6.25 7.61 8.93
N ALA A 103 6.90 8.00 7.83
CA ALA A 103 8.15 8.74 7.85
C ALA A 103 8.01 10.09 8.58
N ARG A 104 6.95 10.86 8.31
CA ARG A 104 6.66 12.12 9.03
C ARG A 104 6.43 11.88 10.53
N SER A 105 5.70 10.83 10.88
CA SER A 105 5.48 10.46 12.27
C SER A 105 6.79 10.13 12.98
N ASN A 106 7.63 9.29 12.36
CA ASN A 106 8.93 8.89 12.91
C ASN A 106 9.87 10.09 13.06
N GLN A 107 9.90 11.01 12.09
CA GLN A 107 10.66 12.25 12.20
C GLN A 107 10.19 13.11 13.38
N ARG A 108 8.88 13.25 13.58
CA ARG A 108 8.31 14.00 14.70
C ARG A 108 8.67 13.36 16.04
N MET A 109 8.59 12.03 16.14
CA MET A 109 8.99 11.29 17.33
C MET A 109 10.48 11.46 17.64
N ALA A 110 11.34 11.36 16.63
CA ALA A 110 12.77 11.57 16.79
C ALA A 110 13.10 13.00 17.27
N GLN A 111 12.43 14.02 16.73
CA GLN A 111 12.59 15.40 17.18
C GLN A 111 12.14 15.60 18.63
N LEU A 112 11.01 15.01 19.02
CA LEU A 112 10.53 15.06 20.41
C LEU A 112 11.51 14.39 21.36
N GLN A 113 12.05 13.23 20.96
CA GLN A 113 13.03 12.51 21.78
C GLN A 113 14.32 13.31 21.94
N GLN A 114 14.82 13.95 20.89
CA GLN A 114 15.98 14.86 20.99
C GLN A 114 15.72 16.05 21.93
N ARG A 115 14.50 16.60 21.93
CA ARG A 115 14.13 17.69 22.86
C ARG A 115 14.14 17.22 24.31
N VAL A 116 13.53 16.07 24.59
CA VAL A 116 13.52 15.48 25.94
C VAL A 116 14.94 15.14 26.39
N ASP A 117 15.78 14.58 25.51
CA ASP A 117 17.17 14.28 25.82
C ASP A 117 17.98 15.55 26.11
N ALA A 118 17.74 16.65 25.38
CA ALA A 118 18.38 17.93 25.64
C ALA A 118 17.94 18.55 26.98
N GLU A 119 16.65 18.50 27.29
CA GLU A 119 16.09 18.99 28.57
C GLU A 119 16.64 18.19 29.75
N THR A 120 16.63 16.86 29.67
CA THR A 120 17.16 15.98 30.72
C THR A 120 18.67 16.17 30.92
N ARG A 121 19.46 16.32 29.85
CA ARG A 121 20.89 16.68 29.95
C ARG A 121 21.09 18.05 30.57
N GLY A 122 20.28 19.04 30.22
CA GLY A 122 20.32 20.38 30.80
C GLY A 122 20.04 20.38 32.31
N LEU A 123 19.02 19.63 32.75
CA LEU A 123 18.70 19.45 34.17
C LEU A 123 19.82 18.74 34.93
N SER A 124 20.42 17.71 34.33
CA SER A 124 21.57 17.01 34.90
C SER A 124 22.79 17.92 35.04
N ALA A 125 23.08 18.73 34.02
CA ALA A 125 24.18 19.70 34.04
C ALA A 125 23.98 20.81 35.09
N LEU A 126 22.75 21.29 35.27
CA LEU A 126 22.39 22.25 36.33
C LEU A 126 22.59 21.64 37.72
N GLY A 127 22.19 20.37 37.90
CA GLY A 127 22.43 19.63 39.14
C GLY A 127 23.92 19.49 39.48
N GLN A 128 24.75 19.15 38.49
CA GLN A 128 26.21 19.08 38.63
C GLN A 128 26.82 20.46 38.93
N GLN A 129 26.35 21.53 38.27
CA GLN A 129 26.81 22.90 38.52
C GLN A 129 26.52 23.38 39.95
N GLN A 130 25.35 23.05 40.51
CA GLN A 130 25.02 23.39 41.89
C GLN A 130 25.92 22.66 42.89
N GLN A 131 26.24 21.39 42.65
CA GLN A 131 27.16 20.64 43.51
C GLN A 131 28.57 21.24 43.49
N VAL A 132 29.12 21.56 42.31
CA VAL A 132 30.45 22.19 42.18
C VAL A 132 30.48 23.55 42.88
N ARG A 133 29.43 24.38 42.73
CA ARG A 133 29.30 25.66 43.44
C ARG A 133 29.31 25.48 44.96
N ARG A 134 28.57 24.51 45.49
CA ARG A 134 28.53 24.19 46.93
C ARG A 134 29.89 23.78 47.47
N PHE A 135 30.58 22.88 46.77
CA PHE A 135 31.93 22.46 47.14
C PHE A 135 32.91 23.65 47.17
N ARG A 136 32.90 24.50 46.15
CA ARG A 136 33.77 25.69 46.08
C ARG A 136 33.49 26.69 47.21
N GLN A 137 32.22 26.89 47.57
CA GLN A 137 31.85 27.76 48.68
C GLN A 137 32.29 27.20 50.04
N ALA A 138 32.15 25.88 50.24
CA ALA A 138 32.64 25.21 51.44
C ALA A 138 34.18 25.32 51.57
N GLU A 139 34.91 25.21 50.46
CA GLU A 139 36.36 25.38 50.42
C GLU A 139 36.78 26.81 50.84
N LEU A 140 36.10 27.83 50.31
CA LEU A 140 36.33 29.23 50.69
C LEU A 140 36.03 29.49 52.17
N LEU A 141 34.97 28.89 52.71
CA LEU A 141 34.64 28.99 54.13
C LEU A 141 35.72 28.35 55.01
N LYS A 142 36.28 27.20 54.62
CA LYS A 142 37.41 26.58 55.31
C LYS A 142 38.65 27.46 55.30
N GLN A 143 38.99 28.05 54.16
CA GLN A 143 40.14 28.98 54.06
C GLN A 143 39.93 30.22 54.92
N ARG A 144 38.71 30.76 54.96
CA ARG A 144 38.36 31.90 55.81
C ARG A 144 38.45 31.53 57.29
N ALA A 145 37.94 30.37 57.70
CA ALA A 145 38.04 29.87 59.07
C ALA A 145 39.49 29.62 59.48
N ALA A 146 40.34 29.11 58.58
CA ALA A 146 41.77 28.93 58.85
C ALA A 146 42.52 30.28 59.03
N ARG A 147 42.03 31.35 58.40
CA ARG A 147 42.58 32.71 58.54
C ARG A 147 42.05 33.45 59.78
N GLN A 148 40.88 33.10 60.30
CA GLN A 148 40.31 33.76 61.47
C GLN A 148 41.21 33.80 62.71
N PRO A 149 41.88 32.73 63.16
CA PRO A 149 42.73 32.81 64.35
C PRO A 149 43.94 33.74 64.18
N PHE A 150 44.34 34.09 62.96
CA PHE A 150 45.33 35.15 62.71
C PHE A 150 44.70 36.54 62.81
N ILE A 151 43.52 36.74 62.22
CA ILE A 151 42.76 37.99 62.27
C ILE A 151 42.39 38.33 63.72
N ASP A 152 41.81 37.38 64.46
CA ASP A 152 41.40 37.56 65.86
C ASP A 152 42.58 37.94 66.76
N ARG A 153 43.77 37.37 66.52
CA ARG A 153 45.01 37.74 67.22
C ARG A 153 45.47 39.15 66.88
N MET A 154 45.43 39.53 65.62
CA MET A 154 45.77 40.88 65.16
C MET A 154 44.82 41.93 65.77
N GLU A 155 43.51 41.67 65.78
CA GLU A 155 42.50 42.56 66.37
C GLU A 155 42.67 42.70 67.89
N ALA A 156 42.96 41.59 68.58
CA ALA A 156 43.23 41.62 70.01
C ALA A 156 44.48 42.43 70.36
N ASP A 157 45.52 42.38 69.52
CA ASP A 157 46.74 43.18 69.71
C ASP A 157 46.53 44.65 69.41
N VAL A 158 45.73 45.01 68.40
CA VAL A 158 45.33 46.40 68.13
C VAL A 158 44.54 46.97 69.32
N GLY A 159 43.55 46.24 69.84
CA GLY A 159 42.74 46.69 70.99
C GLY A 159 43.49 46.74 72.34
N LYS A 160 44.72 46.22 72.40
CA LYS A 160 45.65 46.41 73.55
C LYS A 160 46.52 47.66 73.39
N ARG A 161 46.75 48.14 72.16
CA ARG A 161 47.55 49.34 71.87
C ARG A 161 46.75 50.63 71.98
N GLU A 162 45.44 50.54 71.81
CA GLU A 162 44.51 51.69 71.92
C GLU A 162 44.03 51.95 73.36
N ARG A 163 44.55 51.21 74.36
CA ARG A 163 44.25 51.38 75.80
C ARG A 163 45.43 51.92 76.58
#